data_AF-A0A2T9Z6W1-F1
#
_entry.id   AF-A0A2T9Z6W1-F1
#
_cell.length_a   1.000
_cell.length_b   1.000
_cell.length_c   1.000
_cell.angle_alpha   90.00
_cell.angle_beta   90.00
_cell.angle_gamma   90.00
#
_symmetry.space_group_name_H-M   'P 1'
#
loop_
_entity.id
_entity.type
_entity.pdbx_description
1 polymer ?
#
loop_
_entity_poly.entity_id
_entity_poly.type
_entity_poly.pdbx_seq_one_letter_code
_entity_poly.pdbx_strand_id
1 'polypeptide(L)' 'MALPHVRYTAQPQLSRFTLERARYWAPSAAAWTVFTGLTAFLLITDVPLIKRDVMSKIPFYRDYWKYDPPS' A
#
# COMPACT_ATOMS: atom_id res chain seq x y z
N MET A 1 44.00 -22.09 28.14
CA MET A 1 42.96 -22.37 27.12
C MET A 1 41.74 -21.53 27.47
N ALA A 2 41.38 -20.54 26.66
CA ALA A 2 40.22 -19.68 26.90
C ALA A 2 38.98 -20.27 26.20
N LEU A 3 37.86 -20.40 26.92
CA LEU A 3 36.61 -20.93 26.39
C LEU A 3 35.95 -19.90 25.46
N PRO A 4 35.46 -20.31 24.26
CA PRO A 4 34.82 -19.39 23.34
C PRO A 4 33.53 -18.82 23.95
N HIS A 5 33.43 -17.49 23.96
CA HIS A 5 32.26 -16.78 24.48
C HIS A 5 31.13 -16.86 23.45
N VAL A 6 30.20 -17.80 23.65
CA VAL A 6 29.03 -17.97 22.77
C VAL A 6 28.08 -16.78 22.99
N ARG A 7 27.98 -15.90 21.99
CA ARG A 7 27.01 -14.80 22.01
C ARG A 7 25.65 -15.33 21.59
N TYR A 8 24.76 -15.52 22.56
CA TYR A 8 23.35 -15.83 22.29
C TYR A 8 22.64 -14.57 21.80
N THR A 9 22.33 -14.53 20.49
CA THR A 9 21.46 -13.48 19.94
C THR A 9 20.01 -13.88 20.20
N ALA A 10 19.24 -12.99 20.83
CA ALA A 10 17.82 -13.24 21.05
C ALA A 10 17.09 -13.16 19.70
N GLN A 11 16.70 -14.31 19.14
CA GLN A 11 15.77 -14.34 18.01
C GLN A 11 14.38 -13.97 18.53
N PRO A 12 13.78 -12.85 18.10
CA PRO A 12 12.45 -12.48 18.55
C PRO A 12 11.41 -13.41 17.93
N GLN A 13 11.17 -14.55 18.58
CA GLN A 13 10.07 -15.46 18.27
C GLN A 13 8.87 -15.10 19.16
N LEU A 14 7.86 -14.48 18.56
CA LEU A 14 6.54 -14.32 19.17
C LEU A 14 5.77 -15.63 19.01
N SER A 15 5.97 -16.57 19.94
CA SER A 15 5.22 -17.81 20.14
C SER A 15 5.21 -18.83 18.97
N ARG A 16 4.73 -18.45 17.77
CA ARG A 16 4.70 -19.26 16.52
C ARG A 16 4.92 -18.43 15.25
N PHE A 17 5.04 -17.11 15.37
CA PHE A 17 5.40 -16.20 14.29
C PHE A 17 6.89 -15.93 14.34
N THR A 18 7.65 -16.74 13.60
CA THR A 18 9.04 -16.46 13.27
C THR A 18 9.09 -15.36 12.20
N LEU A 19 10.06 -14.45 12.30
CA LEU A 19 10.29 -13.38 11.33
C LEU A 19 10.44 -13.90 9.89
N GLU A 20 11.09 -15.06 9.73
CA GLU A 20 11.24 -15.75 8.45
C GLU A 20 9.88 -16.18 7.88
N ARG A 21 8.97 -16.69 8.73
CA ARG A 21 7.61 -17.07 8.32
C ARG A 21 6.84 -15.85 7.85
N ALA A 22 6.90 -14.73 8.58
CA ALA A 22 6.26 -13.48 8.16
C ALA A 22 6.78 -12.98 6.80
N ARG A 23 8.07 -13.15 6.52
CA ARG A 23 8.67 -12.77 5.23
C ARG A 23 8.14 -13.60 4.05
N TYR A 24 7.81 -14.87 4.26
CA TYR A 24 7.18 -15.69 3.22
C TYR A 24 5.76 -15.21 2.85
N TRP A 25 5.01 -14.64 3.80
CA TRP A 25 3.66 -14.11 3.56
C TRP A 25 3.65 -12.62 3.14
N ALA A 26 4.78 -11.93 3.29
CA ALA A 26 4.93 -10.53 2.90
C ALA A 26 4.49 -10.21 1.45
N PRO A 27 4.89 -10.98 0.40
CA PRO A 27 4.44 -10.68 -0.95
C PRO A 27 2.92 -10.84 -1.12
N SER A 28 2.33 -11.85 -0.47
CA SER A 28 0.87 -12.06 -0.48
C SER A 28 0.14 -10.91 0.21
N ALA A 29 0.64 -10.47 1.37
CA ALA A 29 0.08 -9.33 2.10
C ALA A 29 0.20 -8.02 1.30
N ALA A 30 1.31 -7.82 0.59
CA ALA A 30 1.49 -6.68 -0.30
C ALA A 30 0.48 -6.72 -1.46
N ALA A 31 0.29 -7.89 -2.10
CA ALA A 31 -0.68 -8.06 -3.17
C ALA A 31 -2.12 -7.75 -2.71
N TRP A 32 -2.51 -8.25 -1.53
CA TRP A 32 -3.82 -7.95 -0.94
C TRP A 32 -3.98 -6.46 -0.60
N THR A 33 -2.93 -5.81 -0.12
CA THR A 33 -2.95 -4.36 0.14
C THR A 33 -3.16 -3.57 -1.14
N VAL A 34 -2.44 -3.89 -2.21
CA VAL A 34 -2.61 -3.24 -3.51
C VAL A 34 -4.01 -3.47 -4.06
N PHE A 35 -4.50 -4.70 -4.02
CA PHE A 35 -5.83 -5.05 -4.50
C PHE A 35 -6.94 -4.35 -3.74
N THR A 36 -6.85 -4.34 -2.40
CA THR A 36 -7.81 -3.67 -1.53
C THR A 36 -7.77 -2.16 -1.74
N GLY A 37 -6.57 -1.57 -1.87
CA GLY A 37 -6.39 -0.16 -2.18
C GLY A 37 -7.01 0.23 -3.52
N LEU A 38 -6.81 -0.57 -4.56
CA LEU A 38 -7.42 -0.34 -5.87
C LEU A 38 -8.95 -0.47 -5.82
N THR A 39 -9.47 -1.49 -5.14
CA THR A 39 -10.91 -1.72 -5.00
C THR A 39 -11.57 -0.57 -4.23
N ALA A 40 -10.98 -0.16 -3.11
CA ALA A 40 -11.46 0.99 -2.34
C ALA A 40 -11.39 2.28 -3.17
N PHE A 41 -10.30 2.49 -3.92
CA PHE A 41 -10.17 3.64 -4.80
C PHE A 41 -11.28 3.67 -5.87
N LEU A 42 -11.57 2.53 -6.51
CA LEU A 42 -12.66 2.41 -7.48
C LEU A 42 -14.04 2.69 -6.86
N LEU A 43 -14.31 2.17 -5.66
CA LEU A 43 -15.56 2.44 -4.95
C LEU A 43 -15.73 3.92 -4.59
N ILE A 44 -14.64 4.59 -4.18
CA ILE A 44 -14.70 6.01 -3.79
C ILE A 44 -14.65 6.93 -5.03
N THR A 45 -14.34 6.42 -6.23
CA THR A 45 -14.32 7.23 -7.47
C THR A 45 -15.71 7.80 -7.82
N ASP A 46 -16.79 7.18 -7.32
CA ASP A 46 -18.15 7.71 -7.47
C ASP A 46 -18.44 8.92 -6.55
N VAL A 47 -17.57 9.16 -5.57
CA VAL A 47 -17.65 10.36 -4.72
C VAL A 47 -17.04 11.55 -5.48
N PRO A 48 -17.84 12.60 -5.79
CA PRO A 48 -17.41 13.72 -6.63
C PRO A 48 -16.22 14.51 -6.07
N LEU A 49 -15.94 14.38 -4.77
CA LEU A 49 -14.77 15.00 -4.12
C LEU A 49 -13.43 14.42 -4.61
N ILE A 50 -13.31 13.10 -4.85
CA ILE A 50 -12.05 12.50 -5.32
C ILE A 50 -11.84 12.74 -6.81
N LYS A 51 -12.91 12.78 -7.61
CA LYS A 51 -12.83 13.16 -9.03
C LYS A 51 -12.21 14.56 -9.19
N ARG A 52 -12.61 15.57 -8.40
CA ARG A 52 -12.00 16.92 -8.49
C ARG A 52 -10.52 16.94 -8.12
N ASP A 53 -10.10 16.22 -7.07
CA ASP A 53 -8.71 16.29 -6.59
C ASP A 53 -7.73 15.37 -7.34
N VAL A 54 -8.20 14.22 -7.83
CA VAL A 54 -7.35 13.25 -8.56
C VAL A 54 -7.43 13.48 -10.07
N MET A 55 -8.62 13.73 -10.66
CA MET A 55 -8.70 13.99 -12.11
C MET A 55 -8.13 15.35 -12.51
N SER A 56 -8.06 16.34 -11.61
CA SER A 56 -7.35 17.60 -11.90
C SER A 56 -5.83 17.44 -12.01
N LYS A 57 -5.27 16.38 -11.41
CA LYS A 57 -3.84 16.07 -11.47
C LYS A 57 -3.45 15.16 -12.63
N ILE A 58 -4.42 14.59 -13.35
CA ILE A 58 -4.14 13.76 -14.53
C ILE A 58 -4.14 14.69 -15.76
N PRO A 59 -2.98 15.02 -16.35
CA PRO A 59 -2.89 16.01 -17.43
C PRO A 59 -3.69 15.63 -18.68
N PHE A 60 -4.00 14.34 -18.86
CA PHE A 60 -4.67 13.82 -20.06
C PHE A 60 -6.19 14.04 -20.08
N TYR A 61 -6.85 14.11 -18.92
CA TYR A 61 -8.33 14.26 -18.85
C TYR A 61 -8.76 15.70 -18.53
N ARG A 62 -7.81 16.65 -18.44
CA ARG A 62 -8.07 18.04 -18.05
C ARG A 62 -9.00 18.77 -19.02
N ASP A 63 -8.87 18.52 -20.32
CA ASP A 63 -9.64 19.25 -21.33
C ASP A 63 -11.06 18.71 -21.51
N TYR A 64 -11.35 17.47 -21.09
CA TYR A 64 -12.70 16.88 -21.19
C TYR A 64 -13.69 17.50 -20.18
N TRP A 65 -13.17 18.12 -19.11
CA TRP A 65 -13.97 18.69 -18.03
C TRP A 65 -13.82 20.22 -17.91
N LYS A 66 -13.24 20.89 -18.91
CA LYS A 66 -13.36 22.35 -19.03
C LYS A 66 -14.83 22.68 -19.30
N TYR A 67 -15.54 23.02 -18.23
CA TYR A 67 -16.84 23.67 -18.33
C TYR A 67 -16.60 25.06 -18.93
N ASP A 68 -17.08 25.26 -20.16
CA ASP A 68 -17.07 26.55 -20.84
C ASP A 68 -18.45 27.21 -20.61
N PRO A 69 -18.59 28.15 -19.65
CA PRO A 69 -19.83 28.90 -19.51
C PRO A 69 -20.02 29.84 -20.70
N PRO A 70 -21.24 29.95 -21.28
CA PRO A 70 -21.46 30.84 -22.40
C PRO A 70 -21.32 32.30 -21.97
N SER A 71 -20.58 33.07 -22.76
CA SER A 71 -20.41 34.54 -22.68
C SER A 71 -21.59 35.28 -23.29
#